data_AF-A0AAP0DS82-F1
#
_entry.id   AF-A0AAP0DS82-F1
#
_cell.length_a   1.000
_cell.length_b   1.000
_cell.length_c   1.000
_cell.angle_alpha   90.00
_cell.angle_beta   90.00
_cell.angle_gamma   90.00
#
_symmetry.space_group_name_H-M   'P 1'
#
loop_
_entity.id
_entity.type
_entity.pdbx_description
1 polymer ?
#
loop_
_entity_poly.entity_id
_entity_poly.type
_entity_poly.pdbx_seq_one_letter_code
_entity_poly.pdbx_strand_id
1 'polypeptide(L)'
;MPVIKKKSEAAEESKQQVLKELDNTKRVLEELKLNLDRAEIEEHQAKQDAELAKLRVEEMEQGIADESSVAAKAQLEVAQARHQAAVSELKTAKIDLENLQKDYGLLLSERDLAIKNAEEAVLNSKEIEKNVERLTIKLIRTKEALESAHAAHLEAEEHRTGAVMTRDEEISKWAEELKQSEQEFEKVNQQIGETEDLKTKLDKALVLLQNLKVELGTYMEEDHKDIQSAVDLAKTDLEELKINIEKATDEVNRLKLCIASLNSELEKEKEALTEAKKQEELAAVSAESLEANLKKTILEVELIQRKEKEARERALQLPQQLEQATEEADQARSRVGKAHQELEKAKEAADKAKDGENNMISKLNAALKEIEAARASERLALGAISALHESELARSDTSEPESAAGVTLSVEEYYELNRKAKEAEDDANTRVSEAISEVDLAKESEMSAQNKLEQVNSDIASRKEQLLTAMHRVENAKKGKTALEQELRTCRSENDQKAKANENGGYKSLFSGKSPKGSSEAKSSDHHKPDLKAESHNNGIGSSREVKPRKKKKRSFFPRFFMFFSKKKGHSSKNNT
;
A
#
# COMPACT_ATOMS: atom_id res chain seq x y z
N MET A 1 1.40 9.51 27.25
CA MET A 1 1.35 10.89 27.78
C MET A 1 1.99 11.95 26.89
N PRO A 2 3.24 11.84 26.37
CA PRO A 2 3.90 12.95 25.66
C PRO A 2 3.33 13.27 24.26
N VAL A 3 2.77 12.28 23.55
CA VAL A 3 2.22 12.46 22.19
C VAL A 3 0.91 13.24 22.17
N ILE A 4 0.05 13.05 23.19
CA ILE A 4 -1.23 13.76 23.30
C ILE A 4 -0.99 15.23 23.65
N LYS A 5 0.01 15.51 24.50
CA LYS A 5 0.41 16.87 24.86
C LYS A 5 0.94 17.66 23.66
N LYS A 6 1.78 17.04 22.83
CA LYS A 6 2.24 17.64 21.55
C LYS A 6 1.10 17.90 20.57
N LYS A 7 0.11 17.00 20.48
CA LYS A 7 -1.06 17.22 19.62
C LYS A 7 -1.95 18.35 20.12
N SER A 8 -2.08 18.50 21.45
CA SER A 8 -2.79 19.63 22.07
C SER A 8 -2.08 20.96 21.82
N GLU A 9 -0.75 21.01 21.98
CA GLU A 9 0.05 22.21 21.70
C GLU A 9 -0.05 22.62 20.22
N ALA A 10 0.06 21.67 19.29
CA ALA A 10 -0.09 21.96 17.85
C ALA A 10 -1.51 22.44 17.48
N ALA A 11 -2.55 21.92 18.14
CA ALA A 11 -3.92 22.39 17.94
C ALA A 11 -4.14 23.80 18.50
N GLU A 12 -3.51 24.13 19.65
CA GLU A 12 -3.54 25.47 20.24
C GLU A 12 -2.81 26.49 19.36
N GLU A 13 -1.65 26.13 18.79
CA GLU A 13 -0.89 26.96 17.84
C GLU A 13 -1.68 27.22 16.55
N SER A 14 -2.30 26.17 15.98
CA SER A 14 -3.16 26.29 14.80
C SER A 14 -4.37 27.21 15.07
N LYS A 15 -5.02 27.07 16.23
CA LYS A 15 -6.10 27.95 16.66
C LYS A 15 -5.64 29.41 16.79
N GLN A 16 -4.46 29.66 17.35
CA GLN A 16 -3.89 31.00 17.43
C GLN A 16 -3.59 31.59 16.06
N GLN A 17 -3.15 30.76 15.10
CA GLN A 17 -2.89 31.20 13.74
C GLN A 17 -4.19 31.57 13.00
N VAL A 18 -5.23 30.75 13.11
CA VAL A 18 -6.55 31.04 12.53
C VAL A 18 -7.15 32.31 13.14
N LEU A 19 -6.97 32.56 14.43
CA LEU A 19 -7.43 33.81 15.06
C LEU A 19 -6.70 35.04 14.52
N LYS A 20 -5.39 34.95 14.28
CA LYS A 20 -4.63 36.05 13.66
C LYS A 20 -5.07 36.33 12.22
N GLU A 21 -5.35 35.28 11.46
CA GLU A 21 -5.89 35.40 10.10
C GLU A 21 -7.31 36.00 10.09
N LEU A 22 -8.14 35.63 11.07
CA LEU A 22 -9.47 36.23 11.26
C LEU A 22 -9.38 37.73 11.60
N ASP A 23 -8.46 38.13 12.47
CA ASP A 23 -8.30 39.55 12.84
C ASP A 23 -7.71 40.37 11.68
N ASN A 24 -6.83 39.77 10.88
CA ASN A 24 -6.32 40.39 9.66
C ASN A 24 -7.41 40.56 8.60
N THR A 25 -8.24 39.54 8.37
CA THR A 25 -9.35 39.63 7.40
C THR A 25 -10.42 40.63 7.85
N LYS A 26 -10.73 40.72 9.15
CA LYS A 26 -11.62 41.78 9.68
C LYS A 26 -11.08 43.18 9.41
N ARG A 27 -9.77 43.40 9.62
CA ARG A 27 -9.13 44.69 9.34
C ARG A 27 -9.22 45.07 7.87
N VAL A 28 -8.96 44.13 6.97
CA VAL A 28 -9.08 44.34 5.52
C VAL A 28 -10.54 44.62 5.13
N LEU A 29 -11.50 43.95 5.75
CA LEU A 29 -12.93 44.18 5.50
C LEU A 29 -13.36 45.58 5.96
N GLU A 30 -12.89 46.04 7.12
CA GLU A 30 -13.12 47.43 7.59
C GLU A 30 -12.47 48.46 6.66
N GLU A 31 -11.27 48.21 6.17
CA GLU A 31 -10.58 49.09 5.20
C GLU A 31 -11.33 49.17 3.87
N LEU A 32 -11.79 48.02 3.34
CA LEU A 32 -12.61 47.97 2.13
C LEU A 32 -13.95 48.69 2.33
N LYS A 33 -14.56 48.58 3.51
CA LYS A 33 -15.80 49.30 3.83
C LYS A 33 -15.59 50.82 3.84
N LEU A 34 -14.51 51.30 4.45
CA LEU A 34 -14.15 52.72 4.41
C LEU A 34 -13.87 53.22 3.00
N ASN A 35 -13.24 52.39 2.16
CA ASN A 35 -13.00 52.73 0.75
C ASN A 35 -14.30 52.75 -0.07
N LEU A 36 -15.26 51.87 0.22
CA LEU A 36 -16.59 51.91 -0.38
C LEU A 36 -17.34 53.19 0.02
N ASP A 37 -17.37 53.53 1.30
CA ASP A 37 -18.01 54.75 1.79
C ASP A 37 -17.38 56.01 1.15
N ARG A 38 -16.04 56.02 0.95
CA ARG A 38 -15.35 57.10 0.22
C ARG A 38 -15.76 57.16 -1.24
N ALA A 39 -15.80 56.02 -1.93
CA ALA A 39 -16.21 55.94 -3.32
C ALA A 39 -17.66 56.41 -3.53
N GLU A 40 -18.58 56.08 -2.61
CA GLU A 40 -19.96 56.57 -2.63
C GLU A 40 -20.04 58.10 -2.47
N ILE A 41 -19.23 58.68 -1.58
CA ILE A 41 -19.15 60.15 -1.42
C ILE A 41 -18.59 60.82 -2.69
N GLU A 42 -17.52 60.26 -3.27
CA GLU A 42 -16.94 60.75 -4.52
C GLU A 42 -17.92 60.64 -5.69
N GLU A 43 -18.72 59.56 -5.76
CA GLU A 43 -19.79 59.40 -6.74
C GLU A 43 -20.89 60.45 -6.56
N HIS A 44 -21.32 60.70 -5.32
CA HIS A 44 -22.30 61.75 -5.02
C HIS A 44 -21.79 63.14 -5.42
N GLN A 45 -20.52 63.42 -5.18
CA GLN A 45 -19.89 64.68 -5.57
C GLN A 45 -19.78 64.80 -7.10
N ALA A 46 -19.37 63.74 -7.78
CA ALA A 46 -19.32 63.70 -9.24
C ALA A 46 -20.70 63.88 -9.89
N LYS A 47 -21.77 63.35 -9.27
CA LYS A 47 -23.16 63.57 -9.70
C LYS A 47 -23.57 65.03 -9.56
N GLN A 48 -23.25 65.68 -8.44
CA GLN A 48 -23.52 67.12 -8.25
C GLN A 48 -22.76 67.98 -9.25
N ASP A 49 -21.48 67.65 -9.50
CA ASP A 49 -20.66 68.34 -10.50
C ASP A 49 -21.20 68.15 -11.93
N ALA A 50 -21.73 66.96 -12.24
CA ALA A 50 -22.40 66.69 -13.52
C ALA A 50 -23.71 67.46 -13.68
N GLU A 51 -24.52 67.60 -12.62
CA GLU A 51 -25.72 68.42 -12.62
C GLU A 51 -25.39 69.92 -12.80
N LEU A 52 -24.35 70.41 -12.13
CA LEU A 52 -23.83 71.78 -12.33
C LEU A 52 -23.31 72.00 -13.75
N ALA A 53 -22.61 71.02 -14.32
CA ALA A 53 -22.16 71.09 -15.71
C ALA A 53 -23.36 71.10 -16.67
N LYS A 54 -24.41 70.31 -16.39
CA LYS A 54 -25.64 70.28 -17.17
C LYS A 54 -26.38 71.63 -17.11
N LEU A 55 -26.51 72.24 -15.94
CA LEU A 55 -27.10 73.57 -15.79
C LEU A 55 -26.29 74.65 -16.52
N ARG A 56 -24.95 74.59 -16.48
CA ARG A 56 -24.10 75.50 -17.27
C ARG A 56 -24.28 75.30 -18.77
N VAL A 57 -24.46 74.07 -19.23
CA VAL A 57 -24.77 73.77 -20.63
C VAL A 57 -26.15 74.32 -21.01
N GLU A 58 -27.16 74.15 -20.17
CA GLU A 58 -28.51 74.70 -20.39
C GLU A 58 -28.51 76.25 -20.36
N GLU A 59 -27.73 76.88 -19.48
CA GLU A 59 -27.51 78.34 -19.47
C GLU A 59 -26.75 78.82 -20.71
N MET A 60 -25.74 78.07 -21.17
CA MET A 60 -25.04 78.34 -22.41
C MET A 60 -25.97 78.17 -23.61
N GLU A 61 -26.82 77.13 -23.66
CA GLU A 61 -27.83 76.92 -24.70
C GLU A 61 -28.88 78.04 -24.72
N GLN A 62 -29.29 78.56 -23.55
CA GLN A 62 -30.14 79.75 -23.44
C GLN A 62 -29.39 81.04 -23.85
N GLY A 63 -28.07 81.11 -23.61
CA GLY A 63 -27.19 82.21 -24.05
C GLY A 63 -26.76 82.13 -25.53
N ILE A 64 -26.98 81.00 -26.21
CA ILE A 64 -26.70 80.78 -27.65
C ILE A 64 -27.81 81.36 -28.55
N ALA A 65 -28.87 81.96 -27.98
CA ALA A 65 -29.83 82.73 -28.76
C ALA A 65 -29.21 83.94 -29.49
N ASP A 66 -28.03 84.42 -29.07
CA ASP A 66 -27.24 85.43 -29.78
C ASP A 66 -25.89 84.85 -30.26
N GLU A 67 -25.78 84.65 -31.57
CA GLU A 67 -24.61 84.11 -32.28
C GLU A 67 -23.36 85.00 -32.15
N SER A 68 -22.44 84.76 -31.18
CA SER A 68 -21.09 85.39 -31.26
C SER A 68 -19.91 84.81 -30.46
N SER A 69 -19.92 83.61 -29.87
CA SER A 69 -18.69 83.11 -29.17
C SER A 69 -18.26 81.69 -29.53
N VAL A 70 -17.19 81.61 -30.33
CA VAL A 70 -16.44 80.36 -30.63
C VAL A 70 -15.95 79.67 -29.35
N ALA A 71 -15.66 80.43 -28.29
CA ALA A 71 -15.20 79.89 -27.00
C ALA A 71 -16.28 79.09 -26.25
N ALA A 72 -17.55 79.52 -26.31
CA ALA A 72 -18.67 78.79 -25.72
C ALA A 72 -18.91 77.45 -26.44
N LYS A 73 -18.82 77.44 -27.78
CA LYS A 73 -18.92 76.19 -28.57
C LYS A 73 -17.78 75.22 -28.27
N ALA A 74 -16.54 75.72 -28.16
CA ALA A 74 -15.38 74.90 -27.80
C ALA A 74 -15.49 74.30 -26.39
N GLN A 75 -16.00 75.06 -25.41
CA GLN A 75 -16.23 74.55 -24.06
C GLN A 75 -17.34 73.50 -24.01
N LEU A 76 -18.43 73.67 -24.78
CA LEU A 76 -19.48 72.66 -24.92
C LEU A 76 -18.94 71.36 -25.54
N GLU A 77 -18.11 71.46 -26.58
CA GLU A 77 -17.48 70.31 -27.23
C GLU A 77 -16.53 69.56 -26.27
N VAL A 78 -15.73 70.29 -25.48
CA VAL A 78 -14.88 69.69 -24.44
C VAL A 78 -15.72 69.01 -23.35
N ALA A 79 -16.83 69.61 -22.93
CA ALA A 79 -17.74 69.01 -21.94
C ALA A 79 -18.41 67.74 -22.49
N GLN A 80 -18.82 67.74 -23.76
CA GLN A 80 -19.37 66.56 -24.45
C GLN A 80 -18.33 65.44 -24.57
N ALA A 81 -17.09 65.76 -24.94
CA ALA A 81 -16.00 64.78 -25.01
C ALA A 81 -15.69 64.16 -23.63
N ARG A 82 -15.66 64.97 -22.56
CA ARG A 82 -15.48 64.49 -21.19
C ARG A 82 -16.63 63.60 -20.73
N HIS A 83 -17.87 63.98 -21.04
CA HIS A 83 -19.04 63.15 -20.74
C HIS A 83 -18.98 61.81 -21.48
N GLN A 84 -18.60 61.82 -22.75
CA GLN A 84 -18.45 60.60 -23.55
C GLN A 84 -17.33 59.68 -23.01
N ALA A 85 -16.23 60.25 -22.53
CA ALA A 85 -15.16 59.51 -21.85
C ALA A 85 -15.67 58.86 -20.55
N ALA A 86 -16.31 59.64 -19.67
CA ALA A 86 -16.88 59.13 -18.42
C ALA A 86 -17.94 58.04 -18.64
N VAL A 87 -18.79 58.16 -19.66
CA VAL A 87 -19.77 57.11 -20.02
C VAL A 87 -19.07 55.84 -20.50
N SER A 88 -17.94 55.97 -21.21
CA SER A 88 -17.15 54.82 -21.66
C SER A 88 -16.47 54.11 -20.48
N GLU A 89 -15.92 54.87 -19.53
CA GLU A 89 -15.34 54.35 -18.28
C GLU A 89 -16.39 53.67 -17.39
N LEU A 90 -17.59 54.24 -17.28
CA LEU A 90 -18.70 53.64 -16.53
C LEU A 90 -19.15 52.31 -17.16
N LYS A 91 -19.15 52.21 -18.50
CA LYS A 91 -19.43 50.94 -19.18
C LYS A 91 -18.36 49.89 -18.87
N THR A 92 -17.08 50.25 -18.85
CA THR A 92 -16.01 49.31 -18.48
C THR A 92 -16.13 48.88 -17.02
N ALA A 93 -16.34 49.81 -16.09
CA ALA A 93 -16.52 49.50 -14.67
C ALA A 93 -17.73 48.58 -14.43
N LYS A 94 -18.82 48.76 -15.19
CA LYS A 94 -19.98 47.87 -15.13
C LYS A 94 -19.66 46.44 -15.58
N ILE A 95 -18.90 46.29 -16.67
CA ILE A 95 -18.45 44.97 -17.15
C ILE A 95 -17.56 44.30 -16.11
N ASP A 96 -16.65 45.05 -15.50
CA ASP A 96 -15.76 44.54 -14.46
C ASP A 96 -16.54 44.11 -13.20
N LEU A 97 -17.56 44.87 -12.81
CA LEU A 97 -18.47 44.49 -11.71
C LEU A 97 -19.23 43.20 -12.02
N GLU A 98 -19.76 43.05 -13.24
CA GLU A 98 -20.45 41.84 -13.68
C GLU A 98 -19.51 40.62 -13.70
N ASN A 99 -18.24 40.81 -14.08
CA ASN A 99 -17.23 39.75 -14.03
C ASN A 99 -16.88 39.37 -12.59
N LEU A 100 -16.67 40.36 -11.70
CA LEU A 100 -16.38 40.13 -10.29
C LEU A 100 -17.53 39.39 -9.59
N GLN A 101 -18.79 39.69 -9.94
CA GLN A 101 -19.96 38.97 -9.43
C GLN A 101 -19.96 37.49 -9.86
N LYS A 102 -19.54 37.19 -11.10
CA LYS A 102 -19.39 35.79 -11.57
C LYS A 102 -18.28 35.08 -10.82
N ASP A 103 -17.13 35.72 -10.65
CA ASP A 103 -15.99 35.16 -9.93
C ASP A 103 -16.33 34.89 -8.46
N TYR A 104 -17.06 35.81 -7.81
CA TYR A 104 -17.56 35.61 -6.46
C TYR A 104 -18.54 34.42 -6.37
N GLY A 105 -19.42 34.25 -7.37
CA GLY A 105 -20.30 33.08 -7.46
C GLY A 105 -19.53 31.76 -7.58
N LEU A 106 -18.46 31.74 -8.38
CA LEU A 106 -17.56 30.57 -8.49
C LEU A 106 -16.87 30.28 -7.15
N LEU A 107 -16.31 31.31 -6.51
CA LEU A 107 -15.65 31.18 -5.21
C LEU A 107 -16.59 30.64 -4.12
N LEU A 108 -17.85 31.07 -4.10
CA LEU A 108 -18.86 30.53 -3.18
C LEU A 108 -19.10 29.03 -3.44
N SER A 109 -19.21 28.62 -4.71
CA SER A 109 -19.39 27.21 -5.07
C SER A 109 -18.19 26.34 -4.68
N GLU A 110 -16.97 26.86 -4.85
CA GLU A 110 -15.73 26.19 -4.43
C GLU A 110 -15.65 26.08 -2.90
N ARG A 111 -16.03 27.13 -2.17
CA ARG A 111 -16.13 27.11 -0.70
C ARG A 111 -17.10 26.05 -0.23
N ASP A 112 -18.30 25.99 -0.81
CA ASP A 112 -19.32 25.03 -0.40
C ASP A 112 -18.89 23.58 -0.70
N LEU A 113 -18.20 23.36 -1.83
CA LEU A 113 -17.58 22.07 -2.13
C LEU A 113 -16.47 21.71 -1.13
N ALA A 114 -15.62 22.67 -0.77
CA ALA A 114 -14.56 22.46 0.22
C ALA A 114 -15.14 22.13 1.60
N ILE A 115 -16.22 22.79 2.02
CA ILE A 115 -16.96 22.49 3.26
C ILE A 115 -17.47 21.06 3.23
N LYS A 116 -18.17 20.66 2.15
CA LYS A 116 -18.69 19.30 2.01
C LYS A 116 -17.58 18.24 2.08
N ASN A 117 -16.46 18.47 1.39
CA ASN A 117 -15.31 17.58 1.42
C ASN A 117 -14.70 17.48 2.84
N ALA A 118 -14.64 18.61 3.57
CA ALA A 118 -14.16 18.62 4.95
C ALA A 118 -15.10 17.84 5.89
N GLU A 119 -16.42 17.97 5.73
CA GLU A 119 -17.42 17.20 6.49
C GLU A 119 -17.29 15.70 6.22
N GLU A 120 -17.17 15.29 4.96
CA GLU A 120 -16.94 13.88 4.60
C GLU A 120 -15.63 13.34 5.20
N ALA A 121 -14.55 14.13 5.19
CA ALA A 121 -13.28 13.76 5.82
C ALA A 121 -13.41 13.60 7.35
N VAL A 122 -14.18 14.47 8.02
CA VAL A 122 -14.46 14.37 9.46
C VAL A 122 -15.28 13.12 9.78
N LEU A 123 -16.30 12.80 8.97
CA LEU A 123 -17.10 11.57 9.14
C LEU A 123 -16.23 10.32 8.98
N ASN A 124 -15.39 10.28 7.95
CA ASN A 124 -14.44 9.19 7.71
C ASN A 124 -13.44 9.05 8.88
N SER A 125 -12.90 10.17 9.37
CA SER A 125 -12.01 10.17 10.55
C SER A 125 -12.71 9.61 11.79
N LYS A 126 -13.97 9.96 12.01
CA LYS A 126 -14.77 9.47 13.14
C LYS A 126 -15.05 7.97 13.04
N GLU A 127 -15.22 7.44 11.84
CA GLU A 127 -15.34 5.99 11.62
C GLU A 127 -14.01 5.26 11.88
N ILE A 128 -12.90 5.83 11.42
CA ILE A 128 -11.56 5.31 11.71
C ILE A 128 -11.30 5.31 13.22
N GLU A 129 -11.65 6.38 13.93
CA GLU A 129 -11.53 6.49 15.38
C GLU A 129 -12.29 5.36 16.10
N LYS A 130 -13.57 5.15 15.78
CA LYS A 130 -14.38 4.03 16.31
C LYS A 130 -13.76 2.67 16.04
N ASN A 131 -13.16 2.49 14.86
CA ASN A 131 -12.47 1.24 14.51
C ASN A 131 -11.20 1.03 15.34
N VAL A 132 -10.43 2.09 15.58
CA VAL A 132 -9.23 2.05 16.45
C VAL A 132 -9.63 1.74 17.89
N GLU A 133 -10.69 2.36 18.43
CA GLU A 133 -11.22 2.04 19.76
C GLU A 133 -11.64 0.58 19.88
N ARG A 134 -12.41 0.07 18.90
CA ARG A 134 -12.84 -1.33 18.85
C ARG A 134 -11.65 -2.30 18.81
N LEU A 135 -10.63 -2.01 18.00
CA LEU A 135 -9.42 -2.82 17.93
C LEU A 135 -8.63 -2.76 19.23
N THR A 136 -8.56 -1.60 19.88
CA THR A 136 -7.89 -1.42 21.17
C THR A 136 -8.56 -2.27 22.26
N ILE A 137 -9.89 -2.26 22.32
CA ILE A 137 -10.65 -3.11 23.26
C ILE A 137 -10.37 -4.61 22.97
N LYS A 138 -10.36 -5.01 21.69
CA LYS A 138 -10.05 -6.40 21.32
C LYS A 138 -8.64 -6.79 21.74
N LEU A 139 -7.65 -5.91 21.52
CA LEU A 139 -6.26 -6.13 21.92
C LEU A 139 -6.13 -6.35 23.43
N ILE A 140 -6.77 -5.50 24.23
CA ILE A 140 -6.77 -5.61 25.70
C ILE A 140 -7.37 -6.96 26.11
N ARG A 141 -8.55 -7.32 25.59
CA ARG A 141 -9.18 -8.61 25.90
C ARG A 141 -8.30 -9.81 25.54
N THR A 142 -7.64 -9.77 24.39
CA THR A 142 -6.72 -10.85 23.99
C THR A 142 -5.47 -10.90 24.85
N LYS A 143 -4.98 -9.76 25.33
CA LYS A 143 -3.84 -9.69 26.26
C LYS A 143 -4.21 -10.28 27.63
N GLU A 144 -5.37 -9.91 28.16
CA GLU A 144 -5.91 -10.46 29.42
C GLU A 144 -6.12 -11.98 29.32
N ALA A 145 -6.67 -12.46 28.20
CA ALA A 145 -6.83 -13.89 27.97
C ALA A 145 -5.49 -14.63 27.88
N LEU A 146 -4.47 -14.02 27.25
CA LEU A 146 -3.12 -14.58 27.17
C LEU A 146 -2.45 -14.65 28.55
N GLU A 147 -2.57 -13.59 29.35
CA GLU A 147 -2.03 -13.54 30.72
C GLU A 147 -2.71 -14.59 31.61
N SER A 148 -4.04 -14.74 31.50
CA SER A 148 -4.79 -15.79 32.22
C SER A 148 -4.38 -17.20 31.78
N ALA A 149 -4.18 -17.44 30.49
CA ALA A 149 -3.70 -18.72 29.98
C ALA A 149 -2.26 -19.02 30.46
N HIS A 150 -1.40 -18.00 30.52
CA HIS A 150 -0.04 -18.14 31.03
C HIS A 150 -0.03 -18.46 32.54
N ALA A 151 -0.89 -17.83 33.33
CA ALA A 151 -1.05 -18.15 34.74
C ALA A 151 -1.51 -19.61 34.94
N ALA A 152 -2.53 -20.05 34.19
CA ALA A 152 -3.02 -21.42 34.26
C ALA A 152 -1.95 -22.46 33.84
N HIS A 153 -1.10 -22.12 32.86
CA HIS A 153 0.03 -22.96 32.48
C HIS A 153 1.05 -23.10 33.62
N LEU A 154 1.42 -21.99 34.27
CA LEU A 154 2.34 -22.02 35.41
C LEU A 154 1.77 -22.86 36.57
N GLU A 155 0.49 -22.68 36.91
CA GLU A 155 -0.18 -23.49 37.93
C GLU A 155 -0.18 -24.99 37.57
N ALA A 156 -0.46 -25.32 36.30
CA ALA A 156 -0.40 -26.70 35.83
C ALA A 156 1.02 -27.29 35.90
N GLU A 157 2.06 -26.48 35.66
CA GLU A 157 3.46 -26.90 35.80
C GLU A 157 3.84 -27.14 37.27
N GLU A 158 3.38 -26.29 38.18
CA GLU A 158 3.53 -26.47 39.64
C GLU A 158 2.85 -27.76 40.10
N HIS A 159 1.62 -28.03 39.65
CA HIS A 159 0.95 -29.30 39.95
C HIS A 159 1.69 -30.50 39.37
N ARG A 160 2.21 -30.39 38.13
CA ARG A 160 2.98 -31.45 37.48
C ARG A 160 4.25 -31.75 38.26
N THR A 161 4.99 -30.72 38.66
CA THR A 161 6.24 -30.86 39.43
C THR A 161 5.96 -31.44 40.81
N GLY A 162 4.92 -30.97 41.51
CA GLY A 162 4.47 -31.56 42.77
C GLY A 162 4.13 -33.06 42.65
N ALA A 163 3.38 -33.45 41.60
CA ALA A 163 3.03 -34.86 41.37
C ALA A 163 4.22 -35.74 40.95
N VAL A 164 5.29 -35.15 40.41
CA VAL A 164 6.54 -35.88 40.16
C VAL A 164 7.30 -36.09 41.46
N MET A 165 7.40 -35.05 42.30
CA MET A 165 8.05 -35.15 43.61
C MET A 165 7.39 -36.21 44.51
N THR A 166 6.06 -36.27 44.57
CA THR A 166 5.37 -37.30 45.37
C THR A 166 5.64 -38.71 44.85
N ARG A 167 5.70 -38.89 43.52
CA ARG A 167 6.05 -40.19 42.93
C ARG A 167 7.49 -40.56 43.24
N ASP A 168 8.43 -39.63 43.16
CA ASP A 168 9.84 -39.89 43.48
C ASP A 168 10.02 -40.24 44.97
N GLU A 169 9.27 -39.60 45.86
CA GLU A 169 9.21 -39.95 47.29
C GLU A 169 8.64 -41.36 47.51
N GLU A 170 7.56 -41.73 46.82
CA GLU A 170 7.01 -43.09 46.85
C GLU A 170 8.02 -44.11 46.32
N ILE A 171 8.62 -43.87 45.15
CA ILE A 171 9.65 -44.73 44.56
C ILE A 171 10.80 -44.93 45.55
N SER A 172 11.23 -43.86 46.24
CA SER A 172 12.28 -43.94 47.26
C SER A 172 11.88 -44.83 48.43
N LYS A 173 10.64 -44.71 48.93
CA LYS A 173 10.09 -45.59 49.98
C LYS A 173 10.03 -47.05 49.53
N TRP A 174 9.49 -47.32 48.34
CA TRP A 174 9.43 -48.67 47.79
C TRP A 174 10.83 -49.28 47.61
N ALA A 175 11.83 -48.48 47.24
CA ALA A 175 13.21 -48.94 47.13
C ALA A 175 13.82 -49.29 48.51
N GLU A 176 13.50 -48.54 49.56
CA GLU A 176 13.91 -48.87 50.92
C GLU A 176 13.24 -50.16 51.44
N GLU A 177 11.94 -50.32 51.21
CA GLU A 177 11.20 -51.55 51.57
C GLU A 177 11.71 -52.77 50.81
N LEU A 178 11.97 -52.64 49.50
CA LEU A 178 12.57 -53.69 48.69
C LEU A 178 13.92 -54.13 49.26
N LYS A 179 14.78 -53.17 49.61
CA LYS A 179 16.09 -53.44 50.20
C LYS A 179 15.98 -54.16 51.56
N GLN A 180 14.98 -53.82 52.38
CA GLN A 180 14.72 -54.53 53.64
C GLN A 180 14.28 -55.97 53.39
N SER A 181 13.35 -56.18 52.46
CA SER A 181 12.88 -57.51 52.06
C SER A 181 14.01 -58.38 51.49
N GLU A 182 14.89 -57.81 50.65
CA GLU A 182 16.08 -58.50 50.15
C GLU A 182 17.01 -58.95 51.30
N GLN A 183 17.23 -58.10 52.30
CA GLN A 183 18.02 -58.46 53.48
C GLN A 183 17.37 -59.58 54.31
N GLU A 184 16.04 -59.60 54.42
CA GLU A 184 15.32 -60.68 55.10
C GLU A 184 15.38 -61.99 54.30
N PHE A 185 15.21 -61.92 52.98
CA PHE A 185 15.35 -63.05 52.09
C PHE A 185 16.74 -63.68 52.18
N GLU A 186 17.81 -62.86 52.20
CA GLU A 186 19.19 -63.33 52.38
C GLU A 186 19.36 -64.11 53.70
N LYS A 187 18.75 -63.64 54.80
CA LYS A 187 18.76 -64.35 56.09
C LYS A 187 18.04 -65.70 56.02
N VAL A 188 16.86 -65.74 55.39
CA VAL A 188 16.11 -67.00 55.21
C VAL A 188 16.91 -67.96 54.34
N ASN A 189 17.57 -67.48 53.30
CA ASN A 189 18.41 -68.30 52.44
C ASN A 189 19.59 -68.92 53.20
N GLN A 190 20.21 -68.16 54.13
CA GLN A 190 21.23 -68.70 55.06
C GLN A 190 20.64 -69.80 55.95
N GLN A 191 19.45 -69.59 56.53
CA GLN A 191 18.77 -70.60 57.36
C GLN A 191 18.40 -71.87 56.57
N ILE A 192 17.99 -71.74 55.30
CA ILE A 192 17.73 -72.88 54.41
C ILE A 192 19.02 -73.68 54.22
N GLY A 193 20.15 -73.02 53.94
CA GLY A 193 21.46 -73.70 53.84
C GLY A 193 21.84 -74.47 55.10
N GLU A 194 21.64 -73.88 56.28
CA GLU A 194 21.84 -74.56 57.57
C GLU A 194 20.91 -75.78 57.73
N THR A 195 19.66 -75.65 57.28
CA THR A 195 18.65 -76.73 57.35
C THR A 195 18.96 -77.86 56.38
N GLU A 196 19.43 -77.56 55.17
CA GLU A 196 19.89 -78.55 54.19
C GLU A 196 21.10 -79.32 54.73
N ASP A 197 22.05 -78.65 55.38
CA ASP A 197 23.17 -79.29 56.06
C ASP A 197 22.70 -80.24 57.19
N LEU A 198 21.69 -79.86 57.96
CA LEU A 198 21.08 -80.74 58.96
C LEU A 198 20.36 -81.93 58.31
N LYS A 199 19.67 -81.70 57.20
CA LYS A 199 18.99 -82.76 56.43
C LYS A 199 19.98 -83.78 55.89
N THR A 200 21.10 -83.35 55.29
CA THR A 200 22.12 -84.31 54.81
C THR A 200 22.73 -85.13 55.94
N LYS A 201 22.85 -84.57 57.16
CA LYS A 201 23.24 -85.32 58.36
C LYS A 201 22.17 -86.34 58.77
N LEU A 202 20.89 -85.98 58.69
CA LEU A 202 19.77 -86.89 58.96
C LEU A 202 19.72 -88.04 57.95
N ASP A 203 19.86 -87.76 56.66
CA ASP A 203 19.87 -88.77 55.60
C ASP A 203 21.01 -89.78 55.79
N LYS A 204 22.21 -89.30 56.18
CA LYS A 204 23.33 -90.18 56.57
C LYS A 204 22.98 -91.08 57.76
N ALA A 205 22.25 -90.58 58.75
CA ALA A 205 21.81 -91.38 59.90
C ALA A 205 20.73 -92.41 59.52
N LEU A 206 19.81 -92.06 58.61
CA LEU A 206 18.80 -92.99 58.09
C LEU A 206 19.42 -94.16 57.32
N VAL A 207 20.43 -93.91 56.50
CA VAL A 207 21.16 -94.98 55.79
C VAL A 207 21.83 -95.95 56.77
N LEU A 208 22.39 -95.45 57.88
CA LEU A 208 22.96 -96.31 58.93
C LEU A 208 21.88 -97.18 59.61
N LEU A 209 20.69 -96.62 59.86
CA LEU A 209 19.56 -97.34 60.45
C LEU A 209 19.03 -98.42 59.51
N GLN A 210 18.94 -98.13 58.21
CA GLN A 210 18.55 -99.09 57.19
C GLN A 210 19.53 -100.29 57.14
N ASN A 211 20.83 -100.03 57.28
CA ASN A 211 21.86 -101.07 57.31
C ASN A 211 21.75 -101.97 58.56
N LEU A 212 21.46 -101.40 59.74
CA LEU A 212 21.18 -102.15 60.97
C LEU A 212 19.91 -103.00 60.86
N LYS A 213 18.89 -102.51 60.14
CA LYS A 213 17.64 -103.25 59.90
C LYS A 213 17.86 -104.43 58.95
N VAL A 214 18.74 -104.27 57.95
CA VAL A 214 19.17 -105.37 57.05
C VAL A 214 19.95 -106.43 57.85
N GLU A 215 20.76 -106.02 58.83
CA GLU A 215 21.48 -106.93 59.73
C GLU A 215 20.53 -107.72 60.65
N LEU A 216 19.45 -107.09 61.16
CA LEU A 216 18.42 -107.74 61.98
C LEU A 216 17.51 -108.71 61.18
N GLY A 217 17.42 -108.53 59.85
CA GLY A 217 16.60 -109.34 58.95
C GLY A 217 17.23 -110.69 58.55
N THR A 218 18.49 -110.95 58.92
CA THR A 218 19.23 -112.18 58.50
C THR A 218 19.17 -113.35 59.50
N TYR A 219 18.30 -113.29 60.51
CA TYR A 219 18.32 -114.26 61.63
C TYR A 219 17.14 -115.25 61.70
N MET A 220 16.11 -115.20 60.85
CA MET A 220 14.99 -116.15 60.97
C MET A 220 14.34 -116.54 59.62
N GLU A 221 14.65 -117.76 59.17
CA GLU A 221 13.91 -118.56 58.17
C GLU A 221 13.52 -119.94 58.80
N GLU A 222 12.63 -120.68 58.11
CA GLU A 222 12.23 -122.11 58.27
C GLU A 222 11.02 -122.44 59.18
N ASP A 223 10.09 -123.37 58.88
CA ASP A 223 9.66 -124.10 57.67
C ASP A 223 8.37 -124.93 57.99
N HIS A 224 7.76 -125.55 56.97
CA HIS A 224 7.00 -126.83 56.96
C HIS A 224 5.46 -126.99 56.98
N LYS A 225 5.08 -127.99 56.15
CA LYS A 225 3.79 -128.55 55.68
C LYS A 225 3.07 -129.44 56.72
N ASP A 226 1.74 -129.58 56.64
CA ASP A 226 1.06 -130.76 56.04
C ASP A 226 -0.47 -130.82 56.32
N ILE A 227 -1.13 -131.77 55.66
CA ILE A 227 -2.55 -131.87 55.27
C ILE A 227 -3.52 -132.01 56.46
N GLN A 228 -3.75 -130.91 57.17
CA GLN A 228 -5.09 -130.39 57.54
C GLN A 228 -5.58 -129.40 56.44
N SER A 229 -4.86 -129.37 55.31
CA SER A 229 -4.80 -128.40 54.21
C SER A 229 -5.92 -128.51 53.16
N ALA A 230 -7.12 -128.94 53.53
CA ALA A 230 -8.27 -128.93 52.62
C ALA A 230 -9.46 -128.23 53.26
N VAL A 231 -9.66 -128.47 54.56
CA VAL A 231 -10.63 -127.74 55.39
C VAL A 231 -9.99 -126.49 55.98
N ASP A 232 -8.72 -126.56 56.39
CA ASP A 232 -7.94 -125.35 56.65
C ASP A 232 -7.59 -124.65 55.35
N LEU A 233 -7.44 -125.33 54.20
CA LEU A 233 -7.33 -124.64 52.90
C LEU A 233 -8.64 -123.95 52.52
N ALA A 234 -9.82 -124.54 52.72
CA ALA A 234 -11.07 -123.83 52.50
C ALA A 234 -11.29 -122.66 53.48
N LYS A 235 -10.77 -122.73 54.72
CA LYS A 235 -10.80 -121.61 55.69
C LYS A 235 -9.71 -120.57 55.43
N THR A 236 -8.51 -120.96 55.01
CA THR A 236 -7.44 -120.05 54.60
C THR A 236 -7.74 -119.44 53.26
N ASP A 237 -8.38 -120.15 52.33
CA ASP A 237 -8.89 -119.66 51.05
C ASP A 237 -10.08 -118.73 51.29
N LEU A 238 -10.95 -118.98 52.28
CA LEU A 238 -12.00 -118.04 52.69
C LEU A 238 -11.42 -116.80 53.36
N GLU A 239 -10.43 -116.95 54.24
CA GLU A 239 -9.74 -115.83 54.87
C GLU A 239 -8.85 -115.07 53.87
N GLU A 240 -8.29 -115.74 52.87
CA GLU A 240 -7.53 -115.17 51.76
C GLU A 240 -8.47 -114.48 50.77
N LEU A 241 -9.64 -115.05 50.46
CA LEU A 241 -10.71 -114.37 49.72
C LEU A 241 -11.18 -113.14 50.48
N LYS A 242 -11.30 -113.21 51.81
CA LYS A 242 -11.68 -112.08 52.65
C LYS A 242 -10.60 -110.99 52.66
N ILE A 243 -9.32 -111.35 52.80
CA ILE A 243 -8.19 -110.43 52.66
C ILE A 243 -8.12 -109.85 51.23
N ASN A 244 -8.43 -110.63 50.20
CA ASN A 244 -8.44 -110.17 48.82
C ASN A 244 -9.64 -109.29 48.51
N ILE A 245 -10.80 -109.54 49.13
CA ILE A 245 -11.98 -108.66 49.09
C ILE A 245 -11.68 -107.37 49.84
N GLU A 246 -11.03 -107.43 50.99
CA GLU A 246 -10.62 -106.26 51.78
C GLU A 246 -9.58 -105.43 50.99
N LYS A 247 -8.55 -106.05 50.43
CA LYS A 247 -7.58 -105.41 49.51
C LYS A 247 -8.25 -104.81 48.28
N ALA A 248 -9.19 -105.52 47.66
CA ALA A 248 -9.93 -105.01 46.50
C ALA A 248 -10.83 -103.83 46.90
N THR A 249 -11.42 -103.86 48.10
CA THR A 249 -12.23 -102.77 48.65
C THR A 249 -11.36 -101.56 48.96
N ASP A 250 -10.17 -101.76 49.53
CA ASP A 250 -9.18 -100.71 49.79
C ASP A 250 -8.65 -100.09 48.49
N GLU A 251 -8.36 -100.89 47.46
CA GLU A 251 -7.93 -100.37 46.15
C GLU A 251 -9.08 -99.60 45.46
N VAL A 252 -10.33 -100.09 45.54
CA VAL A 252 -11.49 -99.33 45.07
C VAL A 252 -11.64 -98.01 45.82
N ASN A 253 -11.40 -97.99 47.14
CA ASN A 253 -11.42 -96.75 47.94
C ASN A 253 -10.27 -95.81 47.54
N ARG A 254 -9.08 -96.34 47.28
CA ARG A 254 -7.90 -95.57 46.82
C ARG A 254 -8.14 -94.98 45.43
N LEU A 255 -8.74 -95.75 44.52
CA LEU A 255 -9.16 -95.29 43.20
C LEU A 255 -10.26 -94.22 43.29
N LYS A 256 -11.25 -94.38 44.19
CA LYS A 256 -12.27 -93.35 44.44
C LYS A 256 -11.64 -92.04 44.94
N LEU A 257 -10.68 -92.12 45.86
CA LEU A 257 -9.93 -90.94 46.34
C LEU A 257 -9.12 -90.29 45.21
N CYS A 258 -8.47 -91.10 44.35
CA CYS A 258 -7.75 -90.60 43.18
C CYS A 258 -8.69 -89.89 42.19
N ILE A 259 -9.86 -90.46 41.90
CA ILE A 259 -10.89 -89.85 41.05
C ILE A 259 -11.37 -88.52 41.66
N ALA A 260 -11.59 -88.46 42.98
CA ALA A 260 -11.98 -87.23 43.66
C ALA A 260 -10.89 -86.14 43.57
N SER A 261 -9.61 -86.51 43.70
CA SER A 261 -8.46 -85.60 43.54
C SER A 261 -8.38 -85.07 42.11
N LEU A 262 -8.42 -85.95 41.11
CA LEU A 262 -8.37 -85.57 39.70
C LEU A 262 -9.54 -84.68 39.28
N ASN A 263 -10.75 -84.94 39.80
CA ASN A 263 -11.89 -84.06 39.57
C ASN A 263 -11.68 -82.68 40.22
N SER A 264 -11.10 -82.62 41.42
CA SER A 264 -10.76 -81.34 42.05
C SER A 264 -9.69 -80.57 41.28
N GLU A 265 -8.67 -81.26 40.76
CA GLU A 265 -7.64 -80.66 39.90
C GLU A 265 -8.24 -80.17 38.57
N LEU A 266 -9.13 -80.95 37.95
CA LEU A 266 -9.84 -80.56 36.73
C LEU A 266 -10.70 -79.31 36.92
N GLU A 267 -11.44 -79.21 38.02
CA GLU A 267 -12.22 -78.00 38.32
C GLU A 267 -11.31 -76.78 38.55
N LYS A 268 -10.18 -76.94 39.27
CA LYS A 268 -9.18 -75.86 39.42
C LYS A 268 -8.57 -75.43 38.09
N GLU A 269 -8.29 -76.38 37.19
CA GLU A 269 -7.72 -76.07 35.87
C GLU A 269 -8.74 -75.34 34.97
N LYS A 270 -10.03 -75.71 35.05
CA LYS A 270 -11.12 -74.99 34.37
C LYS A 270 -11.22 -73.55 34.87
N GLU A 271 -11.15 -73.32 36.18
CA GLU A 271 -11.15 -71.97 36.75
C GLU A 271 -9.96 -71.15 36.25
N ALA A 272 -8.75 -71.72 36.30
CA ALA A 272 -7.54 -71.07 35.78
C ALA A 272 -7.63 -70.75 34.27
N LEU A 273 -8.23 -71.64 33.47
CA LEU A 273 -8.46 -71.39 32.03
C LEU A 273 -9.42 -70.22 31.80
N THR A 274 -10.48 -70.09 32.61
CA THR A 274 -11.41 -68.96 32.48
C THR A 274 -10.76 -67.63 32.86
N GLU A 275 -9.88 -67.64 33.87
CA GLU A 275 -9.14 -66.45 34.27
C GLU A 275 -8.11 -66.05 33.21
N ALA A 276 -7.37 -67.01 32.67
CA ALA A 276 -6.43 -66.76 31.57
C ALA A 276 -7.12 -66.18 30.34
N LYS A 277 -8.31 -66.69 29.97
CA LYS A 277 -9.12 -66.15 28.85
C LYS A 277 -9.56 -64.70 29.10
N LYS A 278 -10.00 -64.36 30.31
CA LYS A 278 -10.36 -62.98 30.64
C LYS A 278 -9.15 -62.05 30.56
N GLN A 279 -7.98 -62.50 31.03
CA GLN A 279 -6.76 -61.72 30.91
C GLN A 279 -6.32 -61.53 29.45
N GLU A 280 -6.47 -62.57 28.62
CA GLU A 280 -6.22 -62.48 27.17
C GLU A 280 -7.14 -61.46 26.49
N GLU A 281 -8.44 -61.48 26.79
CA GLU A 281 -9.40 -60.49 26.28
C GLU A 281 -9.05 -59.06 26.71
N LEU A 282 -8.68 -58.85 27.98
CA LEU A 282 -8.23 -57.54 28.48
C LEU A 282 -6.94 -57.08 27.82
N ALA A 283 -5.98 -58.00 27.61
CA ALA A 283 -4.73 -57.70 26.91
C ALA A 283 -4.98 -57.34 25.43
N ALA A 284 -5.92 -58.01 24.75
CA ALA A 284 -6.30 -57.69 23.38
C ALA A 284 -6.91 -56.28 23.26
N VAL A 285 -7.82 -55.91 24.16
CA VAL A 285 -8.41 -54.54 24.19
C VAL A 285 -7.34 -53.48 24.44
N SER A 286 -6.39 -53.74 25.34
CA SER A 286 -5.25 -52.84 25.59
C SER A 286 -4.35 -52.71 24.36
N ALA A 287 -4.08 -53.82 23.66
CA ALA A 287 -3.29 -53.82 22.43
C ALA A 287 -3.96 -53.01 21.30
N GLU A 288 -5.27 -53.17 21.10
CA GLU A 288 -6.03 -52.37 20.11
C GLU A 288 -5.99 -50.87 20.43
N SER A 289 -6.10 -50.51 21.72
CA SER A 289 -6.00 -49.11 22.17
C SER A 289 -4.61 -48.52 21.87
N LEU A 290 -3.55 -49.26 22.15
CA LEU A 290 -2.18 -48.86 21.85
C LEU A 290 -1.94 -48.71 20.35
N GLU A 291 -2.47 -49.62 19.52
CA GLU A 291 -2.37 -49.54 18.07
C GLU A 291 -3.07 -48.29 17.50
N ALA A 292 -4.24 -47.94 18.04
CA ALA A 292 -4.95 -46.71 17.67
C ALA A 292 -4.16 -45.45 18.03
N ASN A 293 -3.56 -45.41 19.23
CA ASN A 293 -2.69 -44.31 19.67
C ASN A 293 -1.42 -44.20 18.82
N LEU A 294 -0.84 -45.32 18.40
CA LEU A 294 0.30 -45.36 17.49
C LEU A 294 -0.07 -44.76 16.12
N LYS A 295 -1.21 -45.16 15.54
CA LYS A 295 -1.70 -44.60 14.27
C LYS A 295 -1.93 -43.09 14.38
N LYS A 296 -2.52 -42.63 15.48
CA LYS A 296 -2.74 -41.20 15.74
C LYS A 296 -1.41 -40.43 15.82
N THR A 297 -0.44 -40.93 16.56
CA THR A 297 0.88 -40.28 16.70
C THR A 297 1.65 -40.25 15.39
N ILE A 298 1.57 -41.30 14.56
CA ILE A 298 2.16 -41.28 13.20
C ILE A 298 1.58 -40.13 12.36
N LEU A 299 0.24 -39.97 12.35
CA LEU A 299 -0.42 -38.88 11.59
C LEU A 299 -0.05 -37.48 12.12
N GLU A 300 0.08 -37.33 13.45
CA GLU A 300 0.52 -36.07 14.07
C GLU A 300 1.96 -35.73 13.68
N VAL A 301 2.86 -36.71 13.67
CA VAL A 301 4.26 -36.52 13.24
C VAL A 301 4.34 -36.12 11.77
N GLU A 302 3.58 -36.76 10.88
CA GLU A 302 3.53 -36.38 9.46
C GLU A 302 3.02 -34.96 9.24
N LEU A 303 2.03 -34.53 10.04
CA LEU A 303 1.53 -33.16 10.00
C LEU A 303 2.58 -32.15 10.47
N ILE A 304 3.30 -32.46 11.55
CA ILE A 304 4.39 -31.62 12.06
C ILE A 304 5.50 -31.51 11.01
N GLN A 305 5.89 -32.60 10.38
CA GLN A 305 6.91 -32.60 9.32
C GLN A 305 6.50 -31.74 8.11
N ARG A 306 5.22 -31.77 7.69
CA ARG A 306 4.73 -30.88 6.63
C ARG A 306 4.82 -29.41 7.03
N LYS A 307 4.39 -29.07 8.25
CA LYS A 307 4.49 -27.70 8.78
C LYS A 307 5.94 -27.22 8.92
N GLU A 308 6.83 -28.11 9.34
CA GLU A 308 8.26 -27.82 9.45
C GLU A 308 8.86 -27.53 8.06
N LYS A 309 8.55 -28.35 7.04
CA LYS A 309 9.00 -28.12 5.66
C LYS A 309 8.52 -26.77 5.13
N GLU A 310 7.24 -26.44 5.31
CA GLU A 310 6.71 -25.13 4.94
C GLU A 310 7.39 -23.98 5.70
N ALA A 311 7.65 -24.15 6.99
CA ALA A 311 8.34 -23.14 7.80
C ALA A 311 9.78 -22.94 7.30
N ARG A 312 10.49 -24.00 6.94
CA ARG A 312 11.84 -23.94 6.33
C ARG A 312 11.81 -23.24 4.98
N GLU A 313 10.84 -23.53 4.11
CA GLU A 313 10.69 -22.86 2.82
C GLU A 313 10.42 -21.36 2.99
N ARG A 314 9.52 -20.98 3.91
CA ARG A 314 9.27 -19.56 4.24
C ARG A 314 10.53 -18.90 4.81
N ALA A 315 11.28 -19.59 5.68
CA ALA A 315 12.52 -19.08 6.25
C ALA A 315 13.61 -18.85 5.18
N LEU A 316 13.61 -19.63 4.08
CA LEU A 316 14.51 -19.41 2.94
C LEU A 316 14.07 -18.25 2.04
N GLN A 317 12.76 -17.98 1.94
CA GLN A 317 12.23 -16.86 1.13
C GLN A 317 12.35 -15.51 1.83
N LEU A 318 12.29 -15.47 3.17
CA LEU A 318 12.32 -14.22 3.93
C LEU A 318 13.60 -13.38 3.67
N PRO A 319 14.82 -13.95 3.63
CA PRO A 319 16.03 -13.21 3.29
C PRO A 319 16.00 -12.63 1.87
N GLN A 320 15.48 -13.37 0.90
CA GLN A 320 15.37 -12.90 -0.49
C GLN A 320 14.40 -11.70 -0.61
N GLN A 321 13.27 -11.76 0.11
CA GLN A 321 12.33 -10.64 0.17
C GLN A 321 12.92 -9.43 0.88
N LEU A 322 13.71 -9.64 1.94
CA LEU A 322 14.41 -8.57 2.63
C LEU A 322 15.46 -7.91 1.74
N GLU A 323 16.27 -8.70 1.03
CA GLU A 323 17.27 -8.21 0.07
C GLU A 323 16.60 -7.38 -1.04
N GLN A 324 15.53 -7.90 -1.65
CA GLN A 324 14.77 -7.16 -2.66
C GLN A 324 14.20 -5.84 -2.09
N ALA A 325 13.64 -5.87 -0.88
CA ALA A 325 13.12 -4.66 -0.24
C ALA A 325 14.23 -3.64 0.06
N THR A 326 15.43 -4.09 0.43
CA THR A 326 16.59 -3.19 0.61
C THR A 326 17.05 -2.57 -0.71
N GLU A 327 17.13 -3.34 -1.79
CA GLU A 327 17.47 -2.81 -3.12
C GLU A 327 16.44 -1.80 -3.62
N GLU A 328 15.14 -2.08 -3.44
CA GLU A 328 14.06 -1.16 -3.80
C GLU A 328 14.13 0.14 -2.98
N ALA A 329 14.43 0.04 -1.68
CA ALA A 329 14.62 1.20 -0.81
C ALA A 329 15.83 2.05 -1.24
N ASP A 330 16.94 1.42 -1.62
CA ASP A 330 18.14 2.12 -2.11
C ASP A 330 17.89 2.80 -3.46
N GLN A 331 17.16 2.14 -4.36
CA GLN A 331 16.72 2.76 -5.62
C GLN A 331 15.81 3.97 -5.36
N ALA A 332 14.87 3.85 -4.43
CA ALA A 332 14.01 4.97 -4.04
C ALA A 332 14.80 6.14 -3.46
N ARG A 333 15.76 5.87 -2.57
CA ARG A 333 16.68 6.88 -2.02
C ARG A 333 17.49 7.57 -3.11
N SER A 334 17.99 6.83 -4.10
CA SER A 334 18.71 7.40 -5.25
C SER A 334 17.82 8.32 -6.09
N ARG A 335 16.56 7.93 -6.34
CA ARG A 335 15.58 8.76 -7.07
C ARG A 335 15.26 10.06 -6.30
N VAL A 336 15.05 9.96 -4.99
CA VAL A 336 14.84 11.14 -4.12
C VAL A 336 16.06 12.06 -4.13
N GLY A 337 17.27 11.51 -4.05
CA GLY A 337 18.51 12.30 -4.14
C GLY A 337 18.63 13.06 -5.46
N LYS A 338 18.31 12.42 -6.59
CA LYS A 338 18.28 13.09 -7.90
C LYS A 338 17.23 14.17 -7.99
N ALA A 339 16.02 13.91 -7.51
CA ALA A 339 14.93 14.88 -7.50
C ALA A 339 15.28 16.12 -6.64
N HIS A 340 15.91 15.92 -5.48
CA HIS A 340 16.41 17.02 -4.66
C HIS A 340 17.50 17.83 -5.38
N GLN A 341 18.44 17.17 -6.05
CA GLN A 341 19.47 17.87 -6.81
C GLN A 341 18.88 18.71 -7.96
N GLU A 342 17.87 18.19 -8.65
CA GLU A 342 17.14 18.92 -9.70
C GLU A 342 16.35 20.10 -9.12
N LEU A 343 15.71 19.92 -7.96
CA LEU A 343 15.01 20.98 -7.25
C LEU A 343 15.94 22.12 -6.85
N GLU A 344 17.10 21.82 -6.27
CA GLU A 344 18.08 22.85 -5.88
C GLU A 344 18.60 23.62 -7.10
N LYS A 345 18.89 22.93 -8.22
CA LYS A 345 19.24 23.59 -9.48
C LYS A 345 18.12 24.51 -10.00
N ALA A 346 16.87 24.07 -9.89
CA ALA A 346 15.72 24.87 -10.29
C ALA A 346 15.54 26.12 -9.40
N LYS A 347 15.77 25.99 -8.09
CA LYS A 347 15.79 27.13 -7.15
C LYS A 347 16.90 28.12 -7.49
N GLU A 348 18.13 27.65 -7.69
CA GLU A 348 19.25 28.51 -8.09
C GLU A 348 18.96 29.25 -9.41
N ALA A 349 18.31 28.58 -10.38
CA ALA A 349 17.89 29.22 -11.63
C ALA A 349 16.78 30.26 -11.42
N ALA A 350 15.82 29.98 -10.53
CA ALA A 350 14.76 30.91 -10.18
C ALA A 350 15.30 32.16 -9.46
N ASP A 351 16.24 31.99 -8.52
CA ASP A 351 16.88 33.11 -7.82
C ASP A 351 17.67 33.99 -8.81
N LYS A 352 18.42 33.37 -9.73
CA LYS A 352 19.09 34.11 -10.82
C LYS A 352 18.12 34.86 -11.72
N ALA A 353 16.97 34.27 -12.04
CA ALA A 353 15.93 34.94 -12.83
C ALA A 353 15.34 36.14 -12.07
N LYS A 354 15.12 36.00 -10.76
CA LYS A 354 14.64 37.06 -9.89
C LYS A 354 15.62 38.22 -9.76
N ASP A 355 16.92 37.93 -9.64
CA ASP A 355 17.96 38.96 -9.66
C ASP A 355 18.00 39.69 -11.01
N GLY A 356 17.80 38.95 -12.11
CA GLY A 356 17.64 39.51 -13.45
C GLY A 356 16.43 40.44 -13.57
N GLU A 357 15.28 40.02 -13.04
CA GLU A 357 14.06 40.82 -12.97
C GLU A 357 14.27 42.12 -12.18
N ASN A 358 14.84 42.04 -10.97
CA ASN A 358 15.13 43.21 -10.14
C ASN A 358 16.06 44.21 -10.82
N ASN A 359 17.05 43.72 -11.59
CA ASN A 359 17.94 44.56 -12.39
C ASN A 359 17.15 45.29 -13.49
N MET A 360 16.27 44.58 -14.22
CA MET A 360 15.44 45.18 -15.26
C MET A 360 14.44 46.20 -14.69
N ILE A 361 13.83 45.93 -13.53
CA ILE A 361 12.97 46.89 -12.81
C ILE A 361 13.77 48.14 -12.43
N SER A 362 14.99 47.98 -11.94
CA SER A 362 15.86 49.12 -11.59
C SER A 362 16.21 49.98 -12.82
N LYS A 363 16.51 49.34 -13.96
CA LYS A 363 16.74 50.04 -15.23
C LYS A 363 15.49 50.77 -15.73
N LEU A 364 14.32 50.14 -15.64
CA LEU A 364 13.04 50.74 -16.01
C LEU A 364 12.76 51.99 -15.17
N ASN A 365 12.96 51.91 -13.85
CA ASN A 365 12.79 53.05 -12.96
C ASN A 365 13.78 54.18 -13.24
N ALA A 366 15.01 53.87 -13.64
CA ALA A 366 15.97 54.88 -14.07
C ALA A 366 15.51 55.59 -15.36
N ALA A 367 15.06 54.82 -16.37
CA ALA A 367 14.52 55.37 -17.61
C ALA A 367 13.27 56.23 -17.38
N LEU A 368 12.37 55.82 -16.47
CA LEU A 368 11.19 56.61 -16.10
C LEU A 368 11.57 57.97 -15.49
N LYS A 369 12.58 58.01 -14.61
CA LYS A 369 13.09 59.27 -14.04
C LYS A 369 13.74 60.16 -15.10
N GLU A 370 14.44 59.58 -16.06
CA GLU A 370 15.02 60.31 -17.19
C GLU A 370 13.93 60.91 -18.09
N ILE A 371 12.85 60.16 -18.39
CA ILE A 371 11.68 60.67 -19.13
C ILE A 371 11.03 61.83 -18.36
N GLU A 372 10.88 61.71 -17.04
CA GLU A 372 10.32 62.76 -16.21
C GLU A 372 11.19 64.03 -16.21
N ALA A 373 12.52 63.87 -16.11
CA ALA A 373 13.48 64.96 -16.23
C ALA A 373 13.44 65.61 -17.62
N ALA A 374 13.35 64.82 -18.70
CA ALA A 374 13.21 65.32 -20.07
C ALA A 374 11.91 66.11 -20.23
N ARG A 375 10.78 65.62 -19.70
CA ARG A 375 9.50 66.35 -19.69
C ARG A 375 9.54 67.62 -18.85
N ALA A 376 10.29 67.64 -17.74
CA ALA A 376 10.49 68.86 -16.96
C ALA A 376 11.29 69.89 -17.77
N SER A 377 12.36 69.46 -18.44
CA SER A 377 13.15 70.31 -19.35
C SER A 377 12.32 70.83 -20.53
N GLU A 378 11.45 69.99 -21.11
CA GLU A 378 10.52 70.39 -22.18
C GLU A 378 9.58 71.50 -21.70
N ARG A 379 8.97 71.38 -20.53
CA ARG A 379 8.10 72.43 -19.95
C ARG A 379 8.86 73.72 -19.71
N LEU A 380 10.10 73.65 -19.23
CA LEU A 380 10.95 74.83 -19.05
C LEU A 380 11.28 75.51 -20.39
N ALA A 381 11.60 74.72 -21.42
CA ALA A 381 11.84 75.24 -22.76
C ALA A 381 10.58 75.91 -23.34
N LEU A 382 9.42 75.27 -23.21
CA LEU A 382 8.13 75.86 -23.61
C LEU A 382 7.84 77.17 -22.86
N GLY A 383 8.06 77.20 -21.55
CA GLY A 383 7.91 78.43 -20.75
C GLY A 383 8.87 79.55 -21.19
N ALA A 384 10.11 79.22 -21.53
CA ALA A 384 11.06 80.19 -22.06
C ALA A 384 10.65 80.73 -23.44
N ILE A 385 10.11 79.87 -24.32
CA ILE A 385 9.56 80.28 -25.62
C ILE A 385 8.37 81.22 -25.42
N SER A 386 7.44 80.88 -24.52
CA SER A 386 6.29 81.75 -24.20
C SER A 386 6.73 83.10 -23.64
N ALA A 387 7.69 83.11 -22.71
CA ALA A 387 8.23 84.35 -22.16
C ALA A 387 8.96 85.21 -23.21
N LEU A 388 9.69 84.59 -24.14
CA LEU A 388 10.31 85.28 -25.27
C LEU A 388 9.22 85.91 -26.17
N HIS A 389 8.20 85.14 -26.54
CA HIS A 389 7.09 85.62 -27.37
C HIS A 389 6.32 86.77 -26.69
N GLU A 390 6.05 86.68 -25.39
CA GLU A 390 5.44 87.76 -24.61
C GLU A 390 6.36 89.00 -24.54
N SER A 391 7.68 88.81 -24.42
CA SER A 391 8.64 89.91 -24.44
C SER A 391 8.76 90.58 -25.81
N GLU A 392 8.63 89.83 -26.91
CA GLU A 392 8.59 90.33 -28.28
C GLU A 392 7.28 91.10 -28.55
N LEU A 393 6.15 90.57 -28.08
CA LEU A 393 4.85 91.26 -28.10
C LEU A 393 4.90 92.56 -27.29
N ALA A 394 5.46 92.54 -26.07
CA ALA A 394 5.62 93.75 -25.25
C ALA A 394 6.59 94.78 -25.87
N ARG A 395 7.60 94.33 -26.62
CA ARG A 395 8.48 95.19 -27.42
C ARG A 395 7.76 95.83 -28.62
N SER A 396 6.69 95.21 -29.11
CA SER A 396 5.93 95.71 -30.26
C SER A 396 4.91 96.81 -29.92
N ASP A 397 4.61 97.05 -28.64
CA ASP A 397 3.63 98.05 -28.18
C ASP A 397 4.24 99.41 -27.78
N THR A 398 5.56 99.61 -27.89
CA THR A 398 6.21 100.92 -27.65
C THR A 398 7.14 101.33 -28.79
N SER A 399 6.59 102.14 -29.70
CA SER A 399 7.23 103.04 -30.67
C SER A 399 8.14 102.48 -31.77
N GLU A 400 7.78 102.89 -33.00
CA GLU A 400 8.58 103.01 -34.25
C GLU A 400 8.87 101.73 -35.07
N PRO A 401 8.71 101.78 -36.42
CA PRO A 401 8.78 100.61 -37.29
C PRO A 401 10.23 100.29 -37.63
N GLU A 402 10.94 99.62 -36.72
CA GLU A 402 12.20 98.97 -37.07
C GLU A 402 11.92 97.57 -37.62
N SER A 403 11.89 97.54 -38.96
CA SER A 403 12.32 96.45 -39.84
C SER A 403 12.19 95.03 -39.28
N ALA A 404 11.24 94.26 -39.84
CA ALA A 404 11.12 92.82 -39.69
C ALA A 404 12.49 92.16 -39.45
N ALA A 405 12.74 91.75 -38.20
CA ALA A 405 13.90 90.95 -37.82
C ALA A 405 13.68 89.50 -38.31
N GLY A 406 13.51 89.36 -39.62
CA GLY A 406 13.82 88.10 -40.28
C GLY A 406 15.31 87.91 -40.13
N VAL A 407 15.71 86.86 -39.41
CA VAL A 407 17.12 86.43 -39.33
C VAL A 407 17.60 86.20 -40.77
N THR A 408 18.36 87.14 -41.32
CA THR A 408 18.94 87.01 -42.66
C THR A 408 20.13 86.07 -42.59
N LEU A 409 19.86 84.77 -42.78
CA LEU A 409 20.88 83.74 -43.04
C LEU A 409 21.53 84.02 -44.39
N SER A 410 22.86 83.98 -44.46
CA SER A 410 23.54 83.96 -45.74
C SER A 410 23.19 82.67 -46.50
N VAL A 411 23.27 82.70 -47.82
CA VAL A 411 22.91 81.56 -48.67
C VAL A 411 23.77 80.34 -48.32
N GLU A 412 25.04 80.56 -48.03
CA GLU A 412 25.98 79.54 -47.57
C GLU A 412 25.56 78.94 -46.22
N GLU A 413 25.20 79.74 -45.23
CA GLU A 413 24.74 79.26 -43.92
C GLU A 413 23.43 78.47 -44.03
N TYR A 414 22.50 78.88 -44.90
CA TYR A 414 21.28 78.11 -45.18
C TYR A 414 21.60 76.72 -45.73
N TYR A 415 22.51 76.61 -46.69
CA TYR A 415 22.91 75.31 -47.25
C TYR A 415 23.65 74.44 -46.23
N GLU A 416 24.49 75.03 -45.38
CA GLU A 416 25.16 74.29 -44.32
C GLU A 416 24.19 73.77 -43.25
N LEU A 417 23.23 74.59 -42.83
CA LEU A 417 22.21 74.18 -41.85
C LEU A 417 21.31 73.09 -42.42
N ASN A 418 20.90 73.23 -43.69
CA ASN A 418 20.08 72.24 -44.38
C ASN A 418 20.84 70.91 -44.58
N ARG A 419 22.15 70.98 -44.88
CA ARG A 419 23.01 69.78 -44.94
C ARG A 419 23.08 69.08 -43.57
N LYS A 420 23.33 69.84 -42.49
CA LYS A 420 23.37 69.29 -41.12
C LYS A 420 22.03 68.72 -40.67
N ALA A 421 20.92 69.37 -41.03
CA ALA A 421 19.58 68.87 -40.72
C ALA A 421 19.31 67.54 -41.44
N LYS A 422 19.73 67.43 -42.71
CA LYS A 422 19.61 66.20 -43.49
C LYS A 422 20.51 65.08 -42.98
N GLU A 423 21.75 65.37 -42.61
CA GLU A 423 22.66 64.41 -41.97
C GLU A 423 22.08 63.89 -40.64
N ALA A 424 21.50 64.78 -39.82
CA ALA A 424 20.83 64.38 -38.58
C ALA A 424 19.56 63.55 -38.81
N GLU A 425 18.79 63.85 -39.86
CA GLU A 425 17.64 63.06 -40.30
C GLU A 425 18.05 61.67 -40.79
N ASP A 426 19.11 61.58 -41.60
CA ASP A 426 19.66 60.32 -42.10
C ASP A 426 20.20 59.46 -40.94
N ASP A 427 20.91 60.06 -39.99
CA ASP A 427 21.38 59.39 -38.77
C ASP A 427 20.19 58.88 -37.91
N ALA A 428 19.14 59.69 -37.76
CA ALA A 428 17.93 59.29 -37.04
C ALA A 428 17.20 58.14 -37.76
N ASN A 429 17.05 58.22 -39.07
CA ASN A 429 16.44 57.17 -39.90
C ASN A 429 17.23 55.86 -39.84
N THR A 430 18.57 55.94 -39.78
CA THR A 430 19.43 54.77 -39.61
C THR A 430 19.19 54.11 -38.25
N ARG A 431 19.14 54.88 -37.16
CA ARG A 431 18.85 54.36 -35.81
C ARG A 431 17.44 53.77 -35.70
N VAL A 432 16.45 54.39 -36.33
CA VAL A 432 15.08 53.86 -36.39
C VAL A 432 15.05 52.53 -37.13
N SER A 433 15.78 52.42 -38.24
CA SER A 433 15.87 51.18 -39.01
C SER A 433 16.57 50.05 -38.22
N GLU A 434 17.63 50.36 -37.49
CA GLU A 434 18.30 49.41 -36.58
C GLU A 434 17.36 48.94 -35.46
N ALA A 435 16.65 49.87 -34.82
CA ALA A 435 15.68 49.55 -33.78
C ALA A 435 14.52 48.68 -34.30
N ILE A 436 14.01 48.96 -35.51
CA ILE A 436 12.99 48.12 -36.16
C ILE A 436 13.54 46.71 -36.42
N SER A 437 14.79 46.59 -36.89
CA SER A 437 15.41 45.28 -37.10
C SER A 437 15.58 44.48 -35.81
N GLU A 438 15.90 45.13 -34.69
CA GLU A 438 15.98 44.48 -33.37
C GLU A 438 14.60 44.02 -32.88
N VAL A 439 13.56 44.83 -33.10
CA VAL A 439 12.17 44.48 -32.77
C VAL A 439 11.71 43.28 -33.59
N ASP A 440 12.02 43.23 -34.88
CA ASP A 440 11.63 42.10 -35.74
C ASP A 440 12.36 40.81 -35.34
N LEU A 441 13.65 40.87 -35.00
CA LEU A 441 14.39 39.74 -34.45
C LEU A 441 13.80 39.26 -33.11
N ALA A 442 13.40 40.19 -32.23
CA ALA A 442 12.76 39.86 -30.97
C ALA A 442 11.41 39.15 -31.20
N LYS A 443 10.57 39.66 -32.11
CA LYS A 443 9.28 39.05 -32.48
C LYS A 443 9.44 37.66 -33.07
N GLU A 444 10.42 37.44 -33.94
CA GLU A 444 10.71 36.10 -34.48
C GLU A 444 11.13 35.13 -33.37
N SER A 445 11.94 35.59 -32.42
CA SER A 445 12.36 34.77 -31.27
C SER A 445 11.19 34.43 -30.34
N GLU A 446 10.28 35.38 -30.10
CA GLU A 446 9.05 35.20 -29.34
C GLU A 446 8.13 34.19 -30.02
N MET A 447 7.89 34.34 -31.32
CA MET A 447 7.08 33.41 -32.10
C MET A 447 7.68 31.98 -32.08
N SER A 448 9.01 31.86 -32.16
CA SER A 448 9.69 30.56 -32.04
C SER A 448 9.49 29.95 -30.65
N ALA A 449 9.56 30.75 -29.59
CA ALA A 449 9.32 30.30 -28.22
C ALA A 449 7.86 29.87 -28.00
N GLN A 450 6.91 30.64 -28.51
CA GLN A 450 5.48 30.33 -28.45
C GLN A 450 5.15 29.02 -29.18
N ASN A 451 5.68 28.83 -30.39
CA ASN A 451 5.51 27.57 -31.13
C ASN A 451 6.07 26.35 -30.36
N LYS A 452 7.21 26.50 -29.68
CA LYS A 452 7.78 25.42 -28.82
C LYS A 452 6.88 25.14 -27.62
N LEU A 453 6.30 26.17 -27.00
CA LEU A 453 5.37 26.03 -25.89
C LEU A 453 4.09 25.29 -26.32
N GLU A 454 3.53 25.64 -27.46
CA GLU A 454 2.37 24.95 -28.04
C GLU A 454 2.66 23.47 -28.33
N GLN A 455 3.85 23.16 -28.87
CA GLN A 455 4.27 21.78 -29.09
C GLN A 455 4.36 20.99 -27.78
N VAL A 456 4.97 21.56 -26.73
CA VAL A 456 5.07 20.93 -25.42
C VAL A 456 3.68 20.72 -24.81
N ASN A 457 2.77 21.68 -24.95
CA ASN A 457 1.39 21.55 -24.48
C ASN A 457 0.63 20.44 -25.21
N SER A 458 0.82 20.31 -26.53
CA SER A 458 0.26 19.22 -27.32
C SER A 458 0.81 17.84 -26.88
N ASP A 459 2.12 17.74 -26.65
CA ASP A 459 2.76 16.52 -26.14
C ASP A 459 2.24 16.15 -24.73
N ILE A 460 2.05 17.14 -23.85
CA ILE A 460 1.45 16.93 -22.52
C ILE A 460 0.02 16.40 -22.66
N ALA A 461 -0.79 16.98 -23.54
CA ALA A 461 -2.15 16.51 -23.79
C ALA A 461 -2.17 15.06 -24.30
N SER A 462 -1.32 14.72 -25.26
CA SER A 462 -1.20 13.35 -25.77
C SER A 462 -0.76 12.36 -24.69
N ARG A 463 0.22 12.73 -23.85
CA ARG A 463 0.66 11.88 -22.72
C ARG A 463 -0.44 11.68 -21.68
N LYS A 464 -1.26 12.71 -21.40
CA LYS A 464 -2.41 12.60 -20.51
C LYS A 464 -3.45 11.63 -21.06
N GLU A 465 -3.74 11.68 -22.37
CA GLU A 465 -4.66 10.74 -23.02
C GLU A 465 -4.13 9.29 -22.96
N GLN A 466 -2.83 9.10 -23.24
CA GLN A 466 -2.19 7.79 -23.12
C GLN A 466 -2.24 7.25 -21.69
N LEU A 467 -2.06 8.12 -20.69
CA LEU A 467 -2.18 7.75 -19.28
C LEU A 467 -3.62 7.32 -18.94
N LEU A 468 -4.62 8.10 -19.35
CA LEU A 468 -6.03 7.78 -19.12
C LEU A 468 -6.42 6.43 -19.76
N THR A 469 -6.00 6.17 -21.00
CA THR A 469 -6.27 4.89 -21.66
C THR A 469 -5.56 3.72 -20.97
N ALA A 470 -4.32 3.92 -20.47
CA ALA A 470 -3.62 2.91 -19.69
C ALA A 470 -4.32 2.63 -18.35
N MET A 471 -4.78 3.66 -17.64
CA MET A 471 -5.56 3.52 -16.40
C MET A 471 -6.86 2.74 -16.64
N HIS A 472 -7.61 3.07 -17.69
CA HIS A 472 -8.83 2.37 -18.05
C HIS A 472 -8.57 0.89 -18.38
N ARG A 473 -7.47 0.57 -19.07
CA ARG A 473 -7.05 -0.83 -19.33
C ARG A 473 -6.73 -1.58 -18.03
N VAL A 474 -6.01 -0.94 -17.10
CA VAL A 474 -5.70 -1.54 -15.79
C VAL A 474 -6.98 -1.80 -15.00
N GLU A 475 -7.92 -0.87 -15.01
CA GLU A 475 -9.20 -1.03 -14.33
C GLU A 475 -10.03 -2.18 -14.93
N ASN A 476 -10.09 -2.27 -16.27
CA ASN A 476 -10.78 -3.36 -16.94
C ASN A 476 -10.12 -4.72 -16.70
N ALA A 477 -8.78 -4.77 -16.64
CA ALA A 477 -8.05 -5.98 -16.27
C ALA A 477 -8.36 -6.40 -14.81
N LYS A 478 -8.47 -5.44 -13.89
CA LYS A 478 -8.88 -5.71 -12.50
C LYS A 478 -10.31 -6.24 -12.44
N LYS A 479 -11.26 -5.61 -13.15
CA LYS A 479 -12.66 -6.06 -13.27
C LYS A 479 -12.72 -7.49 -13.84
N GLY A 480 -11.96 -7.77 -14.89
CA GLY A 480 -11.84 -9.11 -15.49
C GLY A 480 -11.26 -10.14 -14.52
N LYS A 481 -10.20 -9.80 -13.77
CA LYS A 481 -9.62 -10.65 -12.73
C LYS A 481 -10.65 -10.97 -11.65
N THR A 482 -11.37 -9.97 -11.15
CA THR A 482 -12.41 -10.19 -10.13
C THR A 482 -13.57 -11.02 -10.63
N ALA A 483 -13.97 -10.87 -11.89
CA ALA A 483 -15.02 -11.70 -12.51
C ALA A 483 -14.58 -13.17 -12.63
N LEU A 484 -13.36 -13.43 -13.12
CA LEU A 484 -12.80 -14.78 -13.18
C LEU A 484 -12.65 -15.41 -11.79
N GLU A 485 -12.23 -14.65 -10.79
CA GLU A 485 -12.15 -15.13 -9.40
C GLU A 485 -13.52 -15.47 -8.83
N GLN A 486 -14.57 -14.71 -9.18
CA GLN A 486 -15.95 -15.01 -8.79
C GLN A 486 -16.45 -16.30 -9.47
N GLU A 487 -16.19 -16.48 -10.77
CA GLU A 487 -16.53 -17.71 -11.50
C GLU A 487 -15.78 -18.94 -10.96
N LEU A 488 -14.51 -18.79 -10.55
CA LEU A 488 -13.78 -19.87 -9.91
C LEU A 488 -14.36 -20.22 -8.54
N ARG A 489 -14.87 -19.24 -7.78
CA ARG A 489 -15.55 -19.52 -6.50
C ARG A 489 -16.87 -20.25 -6.72
N THR A 490 -17.69 -19.84 -7.70
CA THR A 490 -18.93 -20.55 -8.03
C THR A 490 -18.64 -21.95 -8.55
N CYS A 491 -17.69 -22.12 -9.47
CA CYS A 491 -17.28 -23.42 -9.99
C CYS A 491 -16.76 -24.36 -8.90
N ARG A 492 -15.95 -23.87 -7.95
CA ARG A 492 -15.52 -24.64 -6.76
C ARG A 492 -16.73 -25.06 -5.91
N SER A 493 -17.66 -24.15 -5.64
CA SER A 493 -18.85 -24.46 -4.85
C SER A 493 -19.78 -25.47 -5.52
N GLU A 494 -19.93 -25.40 -6.84
CA GLU A 494 -20.70 -26.37 -7.63
C GLU A 494 -20.03 -27.75 -7.67
N ASN A 495 -18.70 -27.78 -7.77
CA ASN A 495 -17.95 -29.03 -7.76
C ASN A 495 -17.98 -29.69 -6.38
N ASP A 496 -17.90 -28.90 -5.30
CA ASP A 496 -18.06 -29.37 -3.93
C ASP A 496 -19.50 -29.88 -3.67
N GLN A 497 -20.51 -29.25 -4.26
CA GLN A 497 -21.90 -29.74 -4.21
C GLN A 497 -22.09 -31.03 -5.03
N LYS A 498 -21.47 -31.15 -6.21
CA LYS A 498 -21.50 -32.37 -7.02
C LYS A 498 -20.75 -33.53 -6.36
N ALA A 499 -19.63 -33.26 -5.67
CA ALA A 499 -18.92 -34.26 -4.87
C ALA A 499 -19.78 -34.79 -3.73
N LYS A 500 -20.52 -33.90 -3.04
CA LYS A 500 -21.49 -34.27 -1.99
C LYS A 500 -22.75 -34.99 -2.55
N ALA A 501 -23.13 -34.73 -3.79
CA ALA A 501 -24.23 -35.43 -4.47
C ALA A 501 -23.82 -36.83 -4.99
N ASN A 502 -22.54 -37.02 -5.35
CA ASN A 502 -22.00 -38.30 -5.82
C ASN A 502 -21.59 -39.27 -4.69
N GLU A 503 -21.62 -38.86 -3.42
CA GLU A 503 -21.42 -39.77 -2.27
C GLU A 503 -22.60 -40.73 -2.02
N ASN A 504 -23.71 -40.60 -2.77
CA ASN A 504 -24.84 -41.54 -2.73
C ASN A 504 -24.95 -42.47 -3.96
N GLY A 505 -23.91 -42.61 -4.77
CA GLY A 505 -23.94 -43.46 -5.97
C GLY A 505 -22.64 -44.23 -6.16
N GLY A 506 -22.67 -45.53 -5.90
CA GLY A 506 -21.52 -46.41 -6.10
C GLY A 506 -21.12 -46.61 -7.57
N TYR A 507 -19.85 -47.02 -7.71
CA TYR A 507 -19.20 -47.79 -8.78
C TYR A 507 -18.38 -47.07 -9.87
N LYS A 508 -17.14 -47.57 -9.92
CA LYS A 508 -16.30 -47.93 -11.09
C LYS A 508 -15.52 -46.84 -11.83
N SER A 509 -14.22 -46.91 -11.57
CA SER A 509 -13.07 -46.68 -12.46
C SER A 509 -13.35 -47.00 -13.94
N LEU A 510 -12.83 -46.17 -14.85
CA LEU A 510 -11.94 -46.59 -15.93
C LEU A 510 -11.29 -45.40 -16.64
N PHE A 511 -9.96 -45.45 -16.74
CA PHE A 511 -9.14 -44.70 -17.68
C PHE A 511 -9.59 -44.95 -19.12
N SER A 512 -9.57 -43.90 -19.97
CA SER A 512 -9.52 -44.06 -21.42
C SER A 512 -8.86 -42.85 -22.07
N GLY A 513 -7.60 -43.03 -22.48
CA GLY A 513 -6.98 -42.21 -23.50
C GLY A 513 -7.37 -42.72 -24.88
N LYS A 514 -7.69 -41.79 -25.81
CA LYS A 514 -7.65 -42.00 -27.26
C LYS A 514 -7.78 -40.66 -28.00
N SER A 515 -6.74 -40.28 -28.75
CA SER A 515 -6.89 -39.53 -30.01
C SER A 515 -7.53 -40.46 -31.08
N PRO A 516 -8.15 -39.99 -32.19
CA PRO A 516 -7.41 -39.41 -33.32
C PRO A 516 -8.16 -38.41 -34.26
N LYS A 517 -7.35 -37.63 -34.99
CA LYS A 517 -7.45 -37.15 -36.40
C LYS A 517 -8.80 -37.23 -37.16
N GLY A 518 -9.18 -36.11 -37.80
CA GLY A 518 -10.18 -36.07 -38.87
C GLY A 518 -10.27 -34.70 -39.57
N SER A 519 -9.95 -34.70 -40.86
CA SER A 519 -10.10 -33.62 -41.86
C SER A 519 -11.50 -33.58 -42.46
N SER A 520 -11.98 -32.40 -42.89
CA SER A 520 -12.89 -32.28 -44.04
C SER A 520 -12.91 -30.88 -44.66
N GLU A 521 -12.93 -30.88 -46.00
CA GLU A 521 -12.98 -29.77 -46.95
C GLU A 521 -14.38 -29.15 -47.09
N ALA A 522 -14.49 -27.91 -47.60
CA ALA A 522 -15.28 -27.57 -48.80
C ALA A 522 -15.28 -26.05 -49.17
N LYS A 523 -14.79 -25.74 -50.39
CA LYS A 523 -15.36 -24.92 -51.51
C LYS A 523 -15.84 -23.47 -51.24
N SER A 524 -15.26 -22.41 -51.86
CA SER A 524 -15.56 -21.76 -53.19
C SER A 524 -17.04 -21.39 -53.41
N SER A 525 -17.51 -20.25 -53.95
CA SER A 525 -16.99 -19.15 -54.77
C SER A 525 -18.05 -18.01 -54.79
N ASP A 526 -17.61 -16.82 -55.21
CA ASP A 526 -18.28 -15.79 -56.03
C ASP A 526 -19.50 -14.93 -55.59
N HIS A 527 -19.23 -13.63 -55.75
CA HIS A 527 -19.96 -12.56 -56.46
C HIS A 527 -21.31 -11.97 -56.02
N HIS A 528 -21.30 -10.64 -56.18
CA HIS A 528 -22.35 -9.67 -56.50
C HIS A 528 -23.10 -8.91 -55.40
N LYS A 529 -23.00 -7.57 -55.53
CA LYS A 529 -23.84 -6.51 -54.95
C LYS A 529 -25.34 -6.79 -55.16
N PRO A 530 -26.19 -6.07 -54.41
CA PRO A 530 -26.90 -4.99 -55.08
C PRO A 530 -26.94 -3.66 -54.30
N ASP A 531 -27.37 -2.68 -55.09
CA ASP A 531 -27.47 -1.24 -54.94
C ASP A 531 -28.81 -0.85 -54.30
N LEU A 532 -28.86 0.20 -53.46
CA LEU A 532 -30.06 1.02 -53.24
C LEU A 532 -29.66 2.46 -52.88
N LYS A 533 -30.21 3.39 -53.67
CA LYS A 533 -30.11 4.86 -53.64
C LYS A 533 -30.96 5.51 -52.56
N ALA A 534 -30.52 6.71 -52.15
CA ALA A 534 -31.23 7.99 -51.97
C ALA A 534 -30.48 8.80 -50.89
N GLU A 535 -30.24 10.12 -50.95
CA GLU A 535 -30.62 11.19 -51.85
C GLU A 535 -29.65 12.36 -51.63
N SER A 536 -29.51 13.20 -52.65
CA SER A 536 -28.57 14.32 -52.71
C SER A 536 -29.19 15.60 -52.14
N HIS A 537 -28.38 16.48 -51.54
CA HIS A 537 -28.41 17.90 -51.90
C HIS A 537 -27.01 18.51 -51.83
N ASN A 538 -26.50 18.85 -53.01
CA ASN A 538 -25.40 19.78 -53.22
C ASN A 538 -25.84 21.22 -52.92
N ASN A 539 -24.88 22.06 -52.54
CA ASN A 539 -24.61 23.29 -53.29
C ASN A 539 -23.10 23.54 -53.35
N GLY A 540 -22.61 23.69 -54.59
CA GLY A 540 -21.27 24.18 -54.94
C GLY A 540 -21.13 25.67 -54.63
N ILE A 541 -19.96 26.30 -54.75
CA ILE A 541 -19.15 26.59 -55.95
C ILE A 541 -17.85 27.20 -55.36
N GLY A 542 -16.62 27.02 -55.85
CA GLY A 542 -16.09 26.42 -57.07
C GLY A 542 -14.71 27.05 -57.36
N SER A 543 -13.91 26.34 -58.16
CA SER A 543 -12.78 26.84 -58.99
C SER A 543 -11.42 27.01 -58.28
N SER A 544 -10.24 26.61 -58.79
CA SER A 544 -9.84 25.81 -59.96
C SER A 544 -8.30 25.62 -59.92
N ARG A 545 -7.85 24.38 -60.22
CA ARG A 545 -6.66 23.97 -61.04
C ARG A 545 -5.24 24.40 -60.62
N GLU A 546 -4.36 23.53 -60.09
CA GLU A 546 -3.58 22.40 -60.68
C GLU A 546 -2.15 22.80 -61.14
N VAL A 547 -1.11 22.37 -60.40
CA VAL A 547 0.18 21.87 -60.95
C VAL A 547 0.76 20.79 -60.01
N LYS A 548 1.07 19.61 -60.56
CA LYS A 548 1.72 18.42 -59.96
C LYS A 548 3.28 18.50 -60.08
N PRO A 549 4.08 17.47 -59.71
CA PRO A 549 4.13 16.62 -58.50
C PRO A 549 5.58 16.47 -57.96
N ARG A 550 5.80 15.87 -56.77
CA ARG A 550 6.99 15.02 -56.54
C ARG A 550 6.84 14.07 -55.35
N LYS A 551 7.03 12.77 -55.63
CA LYS A 551 6.98 11.62 -54.72
C LYS A 551 8.08 11.69 -53.66
N LYS A 552 7.78 11.42 -52.37
CA LYS A 552 8.74 10.79 -51.43
C LYS A 552 8.04 9.85 -50.43
N LYS A 553 8.81 8.85 -50.03
CA LYS A 553 8.45 7.52 -49.52
C LYS A 553 8.07 7.54 -48.04
N LYS A 554 7.18 6.61 -47.65
CA LYS A 554 6.97 6.18 -46.25
C LYS A 554 8.32 5.75 -45.65
N ARG A 555 8.71 6.30 -44.50
CA ARG A 555 9.74 5.73 -43.62
C ARG A 555 9.16 5.61 -42.22
N SER A 556 9.12 4.37 -41.75
CA SER A 556 8.88 3.95 -40.38
C SER A 556 10.01 4.45 -39.47
N PHE A 557 9.68 5.00 -38.32
CA PHE A 557 10.61 5.31 -37.23
C PHE A 557 10.39 4.29 -36.10
N PHE A 558 11.28 3.30 -36.01
CA PHE A 558 11.59 2.59 -34.77
C PHE A 558 13.05 2.92 -34.43
N PRO A 559 13.39 3.36 -33.20
CA PRO A 559 14.78 3.59 -32.81
C PRO A 559 15.49 2.28 -32.45
N ARG A 560 16.68 2.06 -33.02
CA ARG A 560 17.62 0.99 -32.67
C ARG A 560 18.68 1.56 -31.72
N PHE A 561 18.76 1.00 -30.51
CA PHE A 561 19.81 1.30 -29.52
C PHE A 561 21.19 0.84 -30.02
N PHE A 562 22.23 1.68 -29.83
CA PHE A 562 23.63 1.28 -29.92
C PHE A 562 24.32 1.43 -28.57
N MET A 563 24.84 0.31 -28.07
CA MET A 563 25.76 0.21 -26.94
C MET A 563 27.16 0.71 -27.33
N PHE A 564 27.78 1.52 -26.48
CA PHE A 564 29.22 1.80 -26.55
C PHE A 564 29.90 1.37 -25.25
N PHE A 565 30.57 0.22 -25.31
CA PHE A 565 31.74 -0.07 -24.49
C PHE A 565 32.83 -0.61 -25.42
N SER A 566 33.94 0.10 -25.54
CA SER A 566 35.20 -0.52 -25.93
C SER A 566 36.39 0.23 -25.29
N LYS A 567 37.04 -0.51 -24.39
CA LYS A 567 38.42 -0.34 -23.92
C LYS A 567 39.38 -0.01 -25.06
N LYS A 568 40.35 0.89 -24.81
CA LYS A 568 41.70 0.70 -25.37
C LYS A 568 42.80 1.15 -24.40
N LYS A 569 43.86 0.36 -24.46
CA LYS A 569 45.00 0.11 -23.56
C LYS A 569 46.14 1.09 -23.84
N GLY A 570 46.97 1.37 -22.84
CA GLY A 570 48.00 2.42 -22.86
C GLY A 570 49.30 2.11 -23.60
N HIS A 571 50.23 3.07 -23.52
CA HIS A 571 51.68 2.88 -23.67
C HIS A 571 52.47 3.92 -22.87
N SER A 572 53.64 3.48 -22.42
CA SER A 572 54.63 4.12 -21.55
C SER A 572 55.59 5.06 -22.28
N SER A 573 56.16 5.99 -21.48
CA SER A 573 57.56 6.46 -21.49
C SER A 573 58.09 7.20 -22.72
N LYS A 574 58.49 8.47 -22.52
CA LYS A 574 59.88 8.91 -22.74
C LYS A 574 60.19 10.26 -22.06
N ASN A 575 61.42 10.30 -21.54
CA ASN A 575 62.11 11.38 -20.83
C ASN A 575 62.54 12.57 -21.73
N ASN A 576 63.09 13.57 -21.03
CA ASN A 576 63.90 14.74 -21.44
C ASN A 576 63.07 15.93 -21.90
N THR A 577 63.22 17.14 -21.36
CA THR A 577 64.34 17.80 -20.65
C THR A 577 63.78 18.94 -19.81
#